data_AF-D4YMB4-F1
#
_entry.id   AF-D4YMB4-F1
#
_cell.length_a   1.000
_cell.length_b   1.000
_cell.length_c   1.000
_cell.angle_alpha   90.00
_cell.angle_beta   90.00
_cell.angle_gamma   90.00
#
_symmetry.space_group_name_H-M   'P 1'
#
loop_
_entity.id
_entity.type
_entity.pdbx_description
1 polymer ?
#
loop_
_entity_poly.entity_id
_entity_poly.type
_entity_poly.pdbx_seq_one_letter_code
_entity_poly.pdbx_strand_id
1 'polypeptide(L)'
;MLIDLLIATGAALLAAAVGVPVTSGVLRLAAREDGAGESDLGELESDEGATPETNTDAQPDASTGVMRGGLMIGVLERALAAAAVALGRGEVLAVIIAVKGLGRIPELKSSRAAGERFIIGTFASLGVACGVGAVAFWLAQVV
;
A
#
# COMPACT_ATOMS: atom_id res chain seq x y z
N MET A 1 -29.40 2.42 -11.00
CA MET A 1 -29.04 1.13 -10.34
C MET A 1 -28.11 0.25 -11.17
N LEU A 2 -28.49 -0.19 -12.39
CA LEU A 2 -27.58 -1.02 -13.22
C LEU A 2 -26.34 -0.23 -13.68
N ILE A 3 -26.53 1.03 -14.11
CA ILE A 3 -25.46 1.92 -14.55
C ILE A 3 -24.49 2.20 -13.39
N ASP A 4 -25.00 2.57 -12.21
CA ASP A 4 -24.19 2.83 -11.00
C ASP A 4 -23.33 1.61 -10.62
N LEU A 5 -23.90 0.40 -10.72
CA LEU A 5 -23.18 -0.84 -10.43
C LEU A 5 -22.06 -1.09 -11.45
N LEU A 6 -22.30 -0.81 -12.74
CA LEU A 6 -21.27 -0.92 -13.78
C LEU A 6 -20.16 0.11 -13.57
N ILE A 7 -20.50 1.35 -13.25
CA ILE A 7 -19.54 2.42 -12.95
C ILE A 7 -18.69 2.05 -11.73
N ALA A 8 -19.33 1.63 -10.63
CA ALA A 8 -18.62 1.21 -9.42
C ALA A 8 -17.71 0.00 -9.65
N THR A 9 -18.15 -0.97 -10.46
CA THR A 9 -17.33 -2.14 -10.84
C THR A 9 -16.13 -1.71 -11.68
N GLY A 10 -16.33 -0.83 -12.67
CA GLY A 10 -15.25 -0.26 -13.47
C GLY A 10 -14.23 0.50 -12.62
N ALA A 11 -14.72 1.30 -11.67
CA ALA A 11 -13.89 2.04 -10.71
C ALA A 11 -13.07 1.10 -9.83
N ALA A 12 -13.66 0.02 -9.33
CA ALA A 12 -12.97 -0.99 -8.52
C ALA A 12 -11.83 -1.67 -9.30
N LEU A 13 -12.08 -2.07 -10.55
CA LEU A 13 -11.06 -2.67 -11.42
C LEU A 13 -9.94 -1.68 -11.76
N LEU A 14 -10.30 -0.43 -12.08
CA LEU A 14 -9.34 0.62 -12.38
C LEU A 14 -8.46 0.95 -11.17
N ALA A 15 -9.04 1.11 -9.99
CA ALA A 15 -8.31 1.37 -8.76
C ALA A 15 -7.36 0.21 -8.40
N ALA A 16 -7.82 -1.04 -8.58
CA ALA A 16 -6.98 -2.22 -8.38
C ALA A 16 -5.77 -2.24 -9.34
N ALA A 17 -5.98 -1.93 -10.62
CA ALA A 17 -4.94 -1.96 -11.64
C ALA A 17 -3.96 -0.79 -11.52
N VAL A 18 -4.45 0.45 -11.40
CA VAL A 18 -3.64 1.68 -11.32
C VAL A 18 -2.96 1.80 -9.96
N GLY A 19 -3.59 1.32 -8.89
CA GLY A 19 -3.02 1.41 -7.56
C GLY A 19 -1.69 0.65 -7.43
N VAL A 20 -1.52 -0.50 -8.12
CA VAL A 20 -0.29 -1.30 -8.01
C VAL A 20 0.96 -0.50 -8.39
N PRO A 21 1.09 0.04 -9.61
CA PRO A 21 2.27 0.80 -10.01
C PRO A 21 2.44 2.09 -9.23
N VAL A 22 1.34 2.79 -8.88
CA VAL A 22 1.42 4.05 -8.13
C VAL A 22 1.96 3.81 -6.73
N THR A 23 1.39 2.86 -5.97
CA THR A 23 1.86 2.57 -4.61
C THR A 23 3.31 2.06 -4.61
N SER A 24 3.67 1.20 -5.57
CA SER A 24 5.06 0.74 -5.72
C SER A 24 6.01 1.89 -6.07
N GLY A 25 5.59 2.84 -6.90
CA GLY A 25 6.38 4.03 -7.23
C GLY A 25 6.61 4.94 -6.03
N VAL A 26 5.56 5.21 -5.24
CA VAL A 26 5.66 6.01 -4.02
C VAL A 26 6.60 5.37 -3.00
N LEU A 27 6.48 4.05 -2.78
CA LEU A 27 7.36 3.34 -1.86
C LEU A 27 8.82 3.35 -2.32
N ARG A 28 9.07 3.26 -3.64
CA ARG A 28 10.42 3.39 -4.20
C ARG A 28 11.00 4.79 -4.00
N LEU A 29 10.17 5.83 -4.04
CA LEU A 29 10.61 7.19 -3.79
C LEU A 29 10.93 7.40 -2.30
N ALA A 30 10.05 6.94 -1.41
CA ALA A 30 10.28 7.00 0.04
C ALA A 30 11.58 6.28 0.44
N ALA A 31 11.85 5.10 -0.13
CA ALA A 31 13.08 4.35 0.15
C ALA A 31 14.37 5.07 -0.31
N ARG A 32 14.28 6.03 -1.25
CA ARG A 32 15.44 6.82 -1.70
C ARG A 32 15.81 7.92 -0.71
N GLU A 33 14.84 8.45 0.02
CA GLU A 33 15.05 9.50 1.02
C GLU A 33 15.74 8.92 2.27
N ASP A 34 15.37 7.69 2.67
CA ASP A 34 16.02 6.98 3.77
C ASP A 34 17.51 6.68 3.48
N GLY A 35 17.83 6.28 2.24
CA GLY A 35 19.20 5.92 1.84
C GLY A 35 20.16 7.11 1.64
N ALA A 36 19.65 8.34 1.62
CA ALA A 36 20.45 9.56 1.51
C ALA A 36 20.94 10.06 2.88
N GLY A 37 20.49 9.47 3.99
CA GLY A 37 20.85 9.86 5.36
C GLY A 37 21.89 8.96 6.04
N GLU A 38 22.33 7.87 5.41
CA GLU A 38 23.20 6.85 6.02
C GLU A 38 24.68 6.93 5.55
N SER A 39 25.14 8.11 5.13
CA SER A 39 26.52 8.31 4.66
C SER A 39 27.32 9.36 5.45
N ASP A 40 26.94 9.69 6.69
CA ASP A 40 27.66 10.73 7.46
C ASP A 40 27.70 10.55 8.99
N LEU A 41 27.78 9.32 9.52
CA LEU A 41 28.22 9.10 10.91
C LEU A 41 29.16 7.89 10.98
N GLY A 42 30.41 8.16 11.36
CA GLY A 42 31.59 7.28 11.38
C GLY A 42 31.37 5.94 12.08
N GLU A 43 32.06 4.88 11.68
CA GLU A 43 33.50 4.63 11.89
C GLU A 43 34.00 5.14 13.26
N LEU A 44 34.62 4.23 14.03
CA LEU A 44 35.01 4.26 15.46
C LEU A 44 33.84 3.85 16.39
N GLU A 45 33.74 2.64 16.95
CA GLU A 45 34.76 1.78 17.57
C GLU A 45 34.40 0.28 17.46
N SER A 46 35.44 -0.53 17.32
CA SER A 46 35.54 -1.99 17.34
C SER A 46 35.08 -2.64 18.67
N ASP A 47 34.44 -3.82 18.66
CA ASP A 47 35.15 -5.11 18.81
C ASP A 47 34.22 -6.35 18.90
N GLU A 48 34.70 -7.42 18.28
CA GLU A 48 34.44 -8.87 18.47
C GLU A 48 33.04 -9.51 18.27
N GLY A 49 32.87 -10.21 17.14
CA GLY A 49 31.82 -11.22 16.96
C GLY A 49 31.60 -11.65 15.50
N ALA A 50 32.50 -12.46 14.95
CA ALA A 50 32.46 -12.96 13.57
C ALA A 50 31.24 -13.83 13.23
N THR A 51 30.48 -13.45 12.21
CA THR A 51 30.23 -14.22 10.97
C THR A 51 29.80 -13.29 9.82
N PRO A 52 30.30 -13.47 8.58
CA PRO A 52 29.93 -12.63 7.45
C PRO A 52 28.64 -13.17 6.79
N GLU A 53 27.48 -12.78 7.30
CA GLU A 53 26.20 -12.97 6.61
C GLU A 53 25.98 -11.77 5.69
N THR A 54 26.62 -11.85 4.53
CA THR A 54 26.42 -11.09 3.30
C THR A 54 25.10 -10.31 3.24
N ASN A 55 25.23 -8.99 3.12
CA ASN A 55 24.27 -8.09 2.51
C ASN A 55 23.56 -8.78 1.34
N THR A 56 22.31 -9.21 1.54
CA THR A 56 21.41 -9.46 0.41
C THR A 56 20.57 -8.21 0.26
N ASP A 57 21.06 -7.41 -0.66
CA ASP A 57 20.38 -6.39 -1.43
C ASP A 57 18.87 -6.60 -1.57
N ALA A 58 18.22 -5.45 -1.80
CA ALA A 58 16.97 -5.37 -2.51
C ALA A 58 17.02 -6.14 -3.85
N GLN A 59 16.70 -7.43 -3.81
CA GLN A 59 16.38 -8.27 -4.96
C GLN A 59 14.95 -8.77 -4.73
N PRO A 60 14.06 -8.77 -5.74
CA PRO A 60 12.73 -9.31 -5.56
C PRO A 60 12.87 -10.79 -5.24
N ASP A 61 12.33 -11.22 -4.09
CA ASP A 61 12.18 -12.63 -3.76
C ASP A 61 11.38 -13.31 -4.88
N ALA A 62 12.13 -13.91 -5.82
CA ALA A 62 11.71 -15.05 -6.59
C ALA A 62 11.80 -16.29 -5.70
N SER A 63 11.18 -16.23 -4.51
CA SER A 63 10.93 -17.40 -3.68
C SER A 63 9.54 -17.92 -4.02
N THR A 64 9.56 -19.08 -4.63
CA THR A 64 8.42 -19.89 -5.02
C THR A 64 7.50 -20.16 -3.83
N GLY A 65 6.21 -19.80 -3.97
CA GLY A 65 5.11 -20.52 -3.31
C GLY A 65 4.44 -19.87 -2.11
N VAL A 66 5.01 -18.85 -1.47
CA VAL A 66 4.24 -18.07 -0.48
C VAL A 66 3.39 -17.09 -1.27
N MET A 67 2.07 -17.26 -1.25
CA MET A 67 1.14 -16.32 -1.89
C MET A 67 1.59 -14.89 -1.61
N ARG A 68 1.55 -14.02 -2.63
CA ARG A 68 1.74 -12.56 -2.51
C ARG A 68 0.64 -11.95 -1.65
N GLY A 69 0.51 -12.38 -0.39
CA GLY A 69 -0.62 -12.09 0.48
C GLY A 69 -0.81 -10.59 0.64
N GLY A 70 0.30 -9.85 0.83
CA GLY A 70 0.27 -8.39 0.87
C GLY A 70 -0.25 -7.73 -0.42
N LEU A 71 0.13 -8.25 -1.60
CA LEU A 71 -0.35 -7.70 -2.89
C LEU A 71 -1.83 -8.00 -3.10
N MET A 72 -2.26 -9.24 -2.84
CA MET A 72 -3.66 -9.64 -3.05
C MET A 72 -4.60 -8.92 -2.09
N ILE A 73 -4.20 -8.79 -0.81
CA ILE A 73 -4.91 -7.98 0.18
C ILE A 73 -5.02 -6.53 -0.33
N GLY A 74 -3.93 -5.93 -0.81
CA GLY A 74 -3.96 -4.56 -1.35
C GLY A 74 -4.85 -4.39 -2.59
N VAL A 75 -4.93 -5.40 -3.46
CA VAL A 75 -5.87 -5.40 -4.60
C VAL A 75 -7.32 -5.42 -4.11
N LEU A 76 -7.66 -6.31 -3.18
CA LEU A 76 -9.01 -6.43 -2.64
C LEU A 76 -9.45 -5.16 -1.91
N GLU A 77 -8.59 -4.62 -1.04
CA GLU A 77 -8.88 -3.39 -0.30
C GLU A 77 -9.12 -2.20 -1.23
N ARG A 78 -8.31 -2.03 -2.28
CA ARG A 78 -8.51 -0.94 -3.25
C ARG A 78 -9.80 -1.08 -4.02
N ALA A 79 -10.11 -2.29 -4.48
CA ALA A 79 -11.37 -2.55 -5.18
C ALA A 79 -12.57 -2.22 -4.29
N LEU A 80 -12.55 -2.69 -3.04
CA LEU A 80 -13.61 -2.44 -2.07
C LEU A 80 -13.70 -0.96 -1.67
N ALA A 81 -12.57 -0.29 -1.45
CA ALA A 81 -12.52 1.14 -1.11
C ALA A 81 -13.05 2.01 -2.25
N ALA A 82 -12.61 1.76 -3.50
CA ALA A 82 -13.09 2.49 -4.66
C ALA A 82 -14.58 2.26 -4.91
N ALA A 83 -15.07 1.02 -4.76
CA ALA A 83 -16.50 0.71 -4.86
C ALA A 83 -17.32 1.38 -3.75
N ALA A 84 -16.82 1.37 -2.51
CA ALA A 84 -17.48 2.04 -1.39
C ALA A 84 -17.65 3.53 -1.63
N VAL A 85 -16.59 4.21 -2.09
CA VAL A 85 -16.65 5.64 -2.44
C VAL A 85 -17.57 5.88 -3.64
N ALA A 86 -17.47 5.07 -4.70
CA ALA A 86 -18.31 5.20 -5.89
C ALA A 86 -19.81 5.04 -5.59
N LEU A 87 -20.16 4.24 -4.59
CA LEU A 87 -21.54 4.01 -4.15
C LEU A 87 -21.99 4.95 -3.00
N GLY A 88 -21.13 5.87 -2.56
CA GLY A 88 -21.44 6.80 -1.46
C GLY A 88 -21.52 6.13 -0.08
N ARG A 89 -20.90 4.95 0.08
CA ARG A 89 -20.94 4.10 1.29
C ARG A 89 -19.72 4.32 2.17
N GLY A 90 -19.65 5.48 2.81
CA GLY A 90 -18.54 5.85 3.69
C GLY A 90 -18.35 4.91 4.89
N GLU A 91 -19.43 4.28 5.36
CA GLU A 91 -19.42 3.29 6.43
C GLU A 91 -18.58 2.06 6.07
N VAL A 92 -18.63 1.61 4.81
CA VAL A 92 -17.86 0.45 4.33
C VAL A 92 -16.37 0.81 4.25
N LEU A 93 -16.06 2.01 3.76
CA LEU A 93 -14.68 2.51 3.71
C LEU A 93 -14.05 2.58 5.11
N ALA A 94 -14.80 3.07 6.10
CA ALA A 94 -14.34 3.15 7.49
C ALA A 94 -13.98 1.76 8.05
N VAL A 95 -14.83 0.75 7.78
CA VAL A 95 -14.57 -0.64 8.21
C VAL A 95 -13.31 -1.20 7.54
N ILE A 96 -13.13 -0.97 6.22
CA ILE A 96 -11.93 -1.42 5.50
C ILE A 96 -10.65 -0.83 6.11
N ILE A 97 -10.65 0.49 6.37
CA ILE A 97 -9.50 1.18 6.99
C ILE A 97 -9.22 0.61 8.38
N ALA A 98 -10.27 0.37 9.19
CA ALA A 98 -10.11 -0.20 10.52
C ALA A 98 -9.50 -1.61 10.50
N VAL A 99 -10.03 -2.50 9.65
CA VAL A 99 -9.52 -3.88 9.51
C VAL A 99 -8.07 -3.88 9.03
N LYS A 100 -7.74 -3.01 8.06
CA LYS A 100 -6.37 -2.85 7.55
C LYS A 100 -5.39 -2.43 8.64
N GLY A 101 -5.79 -1.49 9.51
CA GLY A 101 -4.96 -1.04 10.64
C GLY A 101 -4.70 -2.14 11.67
N LEU A 102 -5.72 -2.93 12.01
CA LEU A 102 -5.60 -4.03 12.99
C LEU A 102 -4.64 -5.13 12.54
N GLY A 103 -4.70 -5.50 11.26
CA GLY A 103 -3.85 -6.55 10.68
C GLY A 103 -2.36 -6.22 10.65
N ARG A 104 -1.95 -5.01 11.10
CA ARG A 104 -0.59 -4.48 10.95
C ARG A 104 0.07 -4.13 12.27
N ILE A 105 -0.63 -4.33 13.38
CA ILE A 105 -0.11 -4.09 14.74
C ILE A 105 1.19 -4.88 15.01
N PRO A 106 1.34 -6.16 14.60
CA PRO A 106 2.60 -6.89 14.79
C PRO A 106 3.78 -6.25 14.05
N GLU A 107 3.57 -5.79 12.81
CA GLU A 107 4.61 -5.18 11.98
C GLU A 107 4.99 -3.78 12.43
N LEU A 108 4.06 -3.00 12.99
CA LEU A 108 4.37 -1.71 13.61
C LEU A 108 5.25 -1.84 14.85
N LYS A 109 5.24 -3.01 15.51
CA LYS A 109 6.07 -3.28 16.69
C LYS A 109 7.46 -3.79 16.33
N SER A 110 7.69 -4.23 15.08
CA SER A 110 8.97 -4.83 14.70
C SER A 110 10.05 -3.79 14.40
N SER A 111 9.72 -2.69 13.73
CA SER A 111 10.63 -1.56 13.52
C SER A 111 9.90 -0.28 13.14
N ARG A 112 10.51 0.87 13.45
CA ARG A 112 10.00 2.19 13.03
C ARG A 112 9.91 2.31 11.50
N ALA A 113 10.95 1.88 10.80
CA ALA A 113 11.01 1.93 9.34
C ALA A 113 9.91 1.08 8.67
N ALA A 114 9.57 -0.09 9.23
CA ALA A 114 8.45 -0.90 8.74
C ALA A 114 7.11 -0.17 8.89
N GLY A 115 6.92 0.54 10.01
CA GLY A 115 5.71 1.32 10.24
C GLY A 115 5.56 2.51 9.32
N GLU A 116 6.64 3.26 9.09
CA GLU A 116 6.63 4.41 8.15
C GLU A 116 6.31 3.95 6.72
N ARG A 117 6.97 2.88 6.24
CA ARG A 117 6.67 2.27 4.92
C ARG A 117 5.23 1.78 4.82
N PHE A 118 4.69 1.19 5.90
CA PHE A 118 3.29 0.77 5.94
C PHE A 118 2.32 1.95 5.83
N ILE A 119 2.57 3.02 6.59
CA ILE A 119 1.73 4.24 6.59
C ILE A 119 1.75 4.89 5.21
N ILE A 120 2.94 5.11 4.64
CA ILE A 120 3.12 5.72 3.32
C ILE A 120 2.43 4.88 2.24
N GLY A 121 2.66 3.56 2.23
CA GLY A 121 2.04 2.65 1.27
C GLY A 121 0.52 2.63 1.38
N THR A 122 -0.01 2.67 2.62
CA THR A 122 -1.45 2.70 2.88
C THR A 122 -2.09 3.99 2.40
N PHE A 123 -1.53 5.16 2.74
CA PHE A 123 -2.04 6.45 2.27
C PHE A 123 -1.98 6.59 0.76
N ALA A 124 -0.88 6.19 0.12
CA ALA A 124 -0.76 6.22 -1.33
C ALA A 124 -1.82 5.33 -2.01
N SER A 125 -2.02 4.12 -1.50
CA SER A 125 -3.00 3.17 -2.03
C SER A 125 -4.44 3.66 -1.84
N LEU A 126 -4.78 4.18 -0.66
CA LEU A 126 -6.10 4.76 -0.37
C LEU A 126 -6.35 6.01 -1.21
N GLY A 127 -5.34 6.86 -1.40
CA GLY A 127 -5.46 8.07 -2.22
C GLY A 127 -5.89 7.74 -3.65
N VAL A 128 -5.28 6.72 -4.28
CA VAL A 128 -5.69 6.25 -5.61
C VAL A 128 -7.12 5.70 -5.60
N ALA A 129 -7.45 4.83 -4.65
CA ALA A 129 -8.78 4.22 -4.58
C ALA A 129 -9.89 5.27 -4.35
N CYS A 130 -9.67 6.21 -3.44
CA CYS A 130 -10.59 7.31 -3.16
C CYS A 130 -10.71 8.26 -4.36
N GLY A 131 -9.60 8.60 -5.03
CA GLY A 131 -9.62 9.43 -6.22
C GLY A 131 -10.44 8.81 -7.36
N VAL A 132 -10.19 7.53 -7.66
CA VAL A 132 -10.95 6.78 -8.67
C VAL A 132 -12.43 6.66 -8.27
N GLY A 133 -12.70 6.31 -7.02
CA GLY A 133 -14.06 6.22 -6.50
C GLY A 133 -14.83 7.54 -6.53
N ALA A 134 -14.17 8.67 -6.24
CA ALA A 134 -14.78 9.99 -6.27
C ALA A 134 -15.16 10.42 -7.69
N VAL A 135 -14.28 10.16 -8.67
CA VAL A 135 -14.58 10.38 -10.09
C VAL A 135 -15.77 9.52 -10.52
N ALA A 136 -15.81 8.26 -10.12
CA ALA A 136 -16.91 7.35 -10.42
C ALA A 136 -18.24 7.80 -9.77
N PHE A 137 -18.19 8.23 -8.51
CA PHE A 137 -19.35 8.79 -7.82
C PHE A 137 -19.89 10.03 -8.56
N TRP A 138 -19.00 10.94 -8.97
CA TRP A 138 -19.39 12.12 -9.75
C TRP A 138 -20.02 11.74 -11.10
N LEU A 139 -19.41 10.80 -11.84
CA LEU A 139 -19.95 10.32 -13.11
C LEU A 139 -21.37 9.73 -12.97
N ALA A 140 -21.63 9.00 -11.90
CA ALA A 140 -22.94 8.42 -11.63
C ALA A 140 -24.03 9.47 -11.30
N GLN A 141 -23.67 10.70 -10.96
CA GLN A 141 -24.64 11.80 -10.75
C GLN A 141 -24.97 12.55 -12.05
N VAL A 142 -24.14 12.42 -13.09
CA VAL A 142 -24.26 13.20 -14.34
C VAL A 142 -24.94 12.38 -15.46
N VAL A 143 -24.93 11.04 -15.34
CA VAL A 143 -25.54 10.09 -16.29
C VAL A 143 -26.90 9.63 -15.78
#